data_AF-A0A645J268-F1
#
_entry.id   AF-A0A645J268-F1
#
_cell.length_a   1.000
_cell.length_b   1.000
_cell.length_c   1.000
_cell.angle_alpha   90.00
_cell.angle_beta   90.00
_cell.angle_gamma   90.00
#
_symmetry.space_group_name_H-M   'P 1'
#
loop_
_entity.id
_entity.type
_entity.pdbx_description
1 polymer ?
#
loop_
_entity_poly.entity_id
_entity_poly.type
_entity_poly.pdbx_seq_one_letter_code
_entity_poly.pdbx_strand_id
1 'polypeptide(L)' 'MDRGVTILDGEGAFTKKEKKVVMVAFKRRQIVAIKRIVRDCDPKAFVIVYQAYEVLGEGFGEHSEKSL' A
#
# COMPACT_ATOMS: atom_id res chain seq x y z
N MET A 1 -3.97 -13.65 -3.11
CA MET A 1 -2.91 -12.68 -3.45
C MET A 1 -2.13 -12.51 -2.16
N ASP A 2 -0.98 -13.16 -2.05
CA ASP A 2 -0.27 -13.29 -0.77
C ASP A 2 0.66 -12.09 -0.60
N ARG A 3 0.07 -10.97 -0.15
CA ARG A 3 0.79 -9.73 0.14
C ARG A 3 0.62 -9.37 1.61
N GLY A 4 1.74 -9.14 2.29
CA GLY A 4 1.72 -8.48 3.58
C GLY A 4 1.18 -7.06 3.44
N VAL A 5 0.45 -6.62 4.46
CA VAL A 5 -0.07 -5.26 4.57
C VAL A 5 0.30 -4.70 5.93
N THR A 6 0.47 -3.38 6.00
CA THR A 6 0.66 -2.65 7.25
C THR A 6 -0.58 -1.81 7.51
N ILE A 7 -1.10 -1.87 8.73
CA ILE A 7 -2.14 -0.94 9.18
C ILE A 7 -1.45 0.27 9.80
N LEU A 8 -1.75 1.45 9.28
CA LEU A 8 -1.31 2.72 9.83
C LEU A 8 -2.49 3.41 10.53
N ASP A 9 -2.20 4.01 11.68
CA ASP A 9 -3.17 4.80 12.43
C ASP A 9 -3.04 6.27 12.04
N GLY A 10 -4.15 6.88 11.66
CA GLY A 10 -4.19 8.28 11.23
C GLY A 10 -5.36 9.03 11.84
N GLU A 11 -5.29 10.35 11.76
CA GLU A 11 -6.37 11.25 12.18
C GLU A 11 -6.73 12.17 11.02
N GLY A 12 -8.02 12.32 10.74
CA GLY A 12 -8.47 13.31 9.75
C GLY A 12 -8.22 14.72 10.26
N ALA A 13 -7.31 15.47 9.62
CA ALA A 13 -6.90 16.80 10.06
C ALA A 13 -8.05 17.77 10.41
N PHE A 14 -9.12 17.78 9.59
CA PHE A 14 -10.29 18.63 9.81
C PHE A 14 -11.34 17.99 10.74
N THR A 15 -11.58 16.69 10.57
CA THR A 15 -12.67 15.99 11.26
C THR A 15 -12.31 15.48 12.65
N LYS A 16 -11.01 15.38 12.96
CA LYS A 16 -10.46 14.80 14.19
C LYS A 16 -10.85 13.35 14.48
N LYS A 17 -11.41 12.66 13.48
CA LYS A 17 -11.75 11.24 13.56
C LYS A 17 -10.53 10.39 13.28
N GLU A 18 -10.36 9.37 14.12
CA GLU A 18 -9.42 8.28 13.88
C GLU A 18 -9.75 7.55 12.58
N LYS A 19 -8.70 7.10 11.89
CA LYS A 19 -8.76 6.34 10.65
C LYS A 19 -7.70 5.26 10.67
N LYS A 20 -8.05 4.08 10.18
CA LYS A 20 -7.09 3.03 9.84
C LYS A 20 -6.80 3.11 8.34
N VAL A 21 -5.52 3.16 7.97
CA VAL A 21 -5.06 3.20 6.58
C VAL A 21 -4.33 1.90 6.28
N VAL A 22 -4.74 1.22 5.20
CA VAL A 22 -4.06 0.00 4.74
C VAL A 22 -2.95 0.40 3.77
N MET A 23 -1.71 0.15 4.15
CA MET A 23 -0.53 0.34 3.30
C MET A 23 -0.06 -1.01 2.75
N VAL A 24 0.22 -1.05 1.45
CA VAL A 24 0.71 -2.25 0.77
C VAL A 24 1.75 -1.88 -0.29
N ALA A 25 2.90 -2.53 -0.25
CA ALA A 25 3.86 -2.52 -1.36
C ALA A 25 3.45 -3.59 -2.37
N PHE A 26 3.45 -3.25 -3.66
CA PHE A 26 3.06 -4.18 -4.72
C PHE A 26 3.79 -3.88 -6.04
N LYS A 27 3.86 -4.89 -6.91
CA LYS A 27 4.43 -4.75 -8.26
C LYS A 27 3.39 -4.11 -9.18
N ARG A 28 3.80 -3.25 -10.11
CA ARG A 28 2.88 -2.51 -11.03
C ARG A 28 1.78 -3.38 -11.65
N ARG A 29 2.08 -4.63 -12.05
CA ARG A 29 1.10 -5.57 -12.61
C ARG A 29 -0.09 -5.92 -11.70
N GLN A 30 0.06 -5.72 -10.39
CA GLN A 30 -0.96 -6.07 -9.39
C GLN A 30 -1.98 -4.96 -9.18
N ILE A 31 -1.77 -3.75 -9.72
CA ILE A 31 -2.64 -2.59 -9.45
C ILE A 31 -4.10 -2.85 -9.86
N VAL A 32 -4.32 -3.54 -10.96
CA VAL A 32 -5.68 -3.83 -11.46
C VAL A 32 -6.42 -4.75 -10.49
N ALA A 33 -5.76 -5.80 -10.00
CA ALA A 33 -6.32 -6.72 -9.02
C ALA A 33 -6.58 -6.02 -7.68
N ILE A 34 -5.65 -5.18 -7.20
CA ILE A 34 -5.81 -4.42 -5.96
C ILE A 34 -6.99 -3.47 -6.04
N LYS A 35 -7.10 -2.67 -7.11
CA LYS A 35 -8.23 -1.75 -7.29
C LYS A 35 -9.57 -2.48 -7.33
N ARG A 36 -9.61 -3.68 -7.93
CA ARG A 36 -10.80 -4.53 -7.92
C ARG A 36 -11.14 -5.00 -6.51
N ILE A 37 -10.17 -5.57 -5.78
CA ILE A 37 -10.38 -6.03 -4.40
C ILE A 37 -10.87 -4.89 -3.51
N VAL A 38 -10.24 -3.70 -3.57
CA VAL A 38 -10.67 -2.55 -2.76
C VAL A 38 -12.10 -2.15 -3.10
N ARG A 39 -12.46 -2.08 -4.38
CA ARG A 39 -13.82 -1.71 -4.80
C ARG A 39 -14.85 -2.76 -4.40
N ASP A 40 -14.52 -4.05 -4.51
CA ASP A 40 -15.41 -5.16 -4.15
C ASP A 40 -15.65 -5.19 -2.62
N CYS A 41 -14.65 -4.79 -1.82
CA CYS A 41 -14.77 -4.68 -0.36
C CYS A 41 -15.48 -3.39 0.09
N ASP A 42 -15.09 -2.23 -0.45
CA ASP A 42 -15.69 -0.93 -0.16
C ASP A 42 -15.74 -0.06 -1.44
N PRO A 43 -16.91 0.03 -2.09
CA PRO A 43 -17.09 0.86 -3.28
C PRO A 43 -16.84 2.36 -3.08
N LYS A 44 -16.85 2.86 -1.84
CA LYS A 44 -16.61 4.27 -1.50
C LYS A 44 -15.16 4.55 -1.10
N ALA A 45 -14.32 3.53 -0.97
CA ALA A 45 -12.91 3.70 -0.65
C ALA A 45 -12.18 4.40 -1.81
N PHE A 46 -11.22 5.25 -1.44
CA PHE A 46 -10.27 5.83 -2.39
C PHE A 46 -8.89 5.21 -2.17
N VAL A 47 -8.11 5.14 -3.25
CA VAL A 47 -6.77 4.54 -3.23
C VAL A 47 -5.77 5.58 -3.72
N ILE A 48 -4.77 5.87 -2.89
CA ILE A 48 -3.62 6.66 -3.30
C ILE A 48 -2.53 5.70 -3.77
N VAL A 49 -2.01 5.93 -4.96
CA VAL A 49 -0.92 5.12 -5.54
C VAL A 49 0.30 6.02 -5.65
N TYR A 50 1.36 5.67 -4.92
CA TYR A 50 2.66 6.32 -4.98
C TYR A 50 3.67 5.37 -5.61
N GLN A 51 4.50 5.89 -6.51
CA GLN A 51 5.62 5.14 -7.09
C GLN A 51 6.84 5.32 -6.21
N ALA A 52 7.20 4.27 -5.46
CA ALA A 52 8.47 4.24 -4.75
C ALA A 52 9.65 4.21 -5.74
N TYR A 53 10.73 4.90 -5.41
CA TYR A 53 11.98 4.85 -6.17
C TYR A 53 12.61 3.45 -6.11
N GLU A 54 12.71 2.90 -4.90
CA GLU A 54 13.18 1.56 -4.64
C GLU A 54 12.40 0.94 -3.48
N VAL A 55 12.23 -0.39 -3.51
CA VAL A 55 11.69 -1.18 -2.41
C VAL A 55 12.62 -2.37 -2.22
N LEU A 56 13.30 -2.41 -1.08
CA LEU A 56 14.24 -3.48 -0.72
C LEU A 56 13.56 -4.52 0.19
N GLY A 57 13.97 -5.78 0.07
CA GLY A 57 13.46 -6.90 0.88
C GLY A 57 12.19 -7.57 0.34
N GLU A 58 11.68 -8.56 1.08
CA GLU A 58 10.34 -9.19 0.98
C GLU A 58 9.81 -9.43 -0.45
N GLY A 59 10.65 -10.00 -1.33
CA GLY A 59 10.28 -10.36 -2.71
C GLY A 59 10.27 -9.21 -3.73
N PHE A 60 10.86 -8.06 -3.37
CA PHE A 60 11.07 -6.88 -4.22
C PHE A 60 12.54 -6.63 -4.59
N GLY A 61 13.51 -7.13 -3.81
CA GLY A 61 14.95 -7.09 -4.07
C GLY A 61 15.75 -7.50 -2.82
N GLU A 62 17.03 -7.84 -2.92
CA GLU A 62 17.90 -8.09 -1.75
C GLU A 62 18.57 -6.79 -1.27
N HIS A 63 18.89 -6.71 0.03
CA HIS A 63 19.83 -5.71 0.54
C HIS A 63 21.22 -6.06 -0.01
N SER A 64 21.77 -5.26 -0.93
CA SER A 64 23.18 -5.36 -1.30
C SER A 64 23.91 -4.08 -0.91
N GLU A 65 25.18 -4.18 -0.51
CA GLU A 65 26.03 -3.02 -0.16
C GLU A 65 26.18 -2.00 -1.29
N LYS A 66 25.76 -2.34 -2.53
CA LYS A 66 25.73 -1.43 -3.69
C LYS A 66 24.42 -0.64 -3.83
N SER A 67 23.44 -0.85 -2.93
CA SER A 67 22.13 -0.17 -2.92
C SER A 67 22.06 0.96 -1.88
N LEU A 68 23.19 1.38 -1.32
CA LEU A 68 23.33 2.56 -0.44
C LEU A 68 24.08 3.68 -1.15
#